data_AF-A0A818LG90-F1
#
_entry.id   AF-A0A818LG90-F1
#
_cell.length_a   1.000
_cell.length_b   1.000
_cell.length_c   1.000
_cell.angle_alpha   90.00
_cell.angle_beta   90.00
_cell.angle_gamma   90.00
#
_symmetry.space_group_name_H-M   'P 1'
#
loop_
_entity.id
_entity.type
_entity.pdbx_description
1 polymer ?
#
loop_
_entity_poly.entity_id
_entity_poly.type
_entity_poly.pdbx_seq_one_letter_code
_entity_poly.pdbx_strand_id
1 'polypeptide(L)' 'FSSEYIGTLTGVLWTSAAIVSSIQYSLLPLVEAVDKGWRVSTLRSKVRLN' A
#
# COMPACT_ATOMS: atom_id res chain seq x y z
N PHE A 1 20.81 -14.64 27.30
CA PHE A 1 19.58 -14.42 26.52
C PHE A 1 18.92 -15.76 26.26
N SER A 2 17.61 -15.92 26.53
CA SER A 2 16.91 -17.19 26.30
C SER A 2 16.56 -17.38 24.82
N SER A 3 16.53 -18.62 24.36
CA SER A 3 16.13 -19.00 22.99
C SER A 3 14.70 -18.58 22.66
N GLU A 4 13.82 -18.55 23.66
CA GLU A 4 12.43 -18.11 23.54
C GLU A 4 12.33 -16.64 23.10
N TYR A 5 13.15 -15.76 23.69
CA TYR A 5 13.19 -14.34 23.34
C TYR A 5 13.61 -14.09 21.89
N ILE A 6 14.59 -14.87 21.39
CA ILE A 6 15.04 -14.80 20.00
C ILE A 6 13.95 -15.30 19.05
N GLY A 7 13.24 -16.38 19.42
CA GLY A 7 12.12 -16.91 18.65
C GLY A 7 10.98 -15.90 18.51
N THR A 8 10.58 -15.25 19.60
CA THR A 8 9.55 -14.21 19.58
C THR A 8 9.96 -13.02 18.72
N LEU A 9 11.18 -12.51 18.86
CA LEU A 9 11.66 -11.39 18.04
C LEU A 9 11.68 -11.73 16.55
N THR A 10 12.18 -12.91 16.19
CA THR A 10 12.23 -13.37 14.80
C THR A 10 10.82 -13.48 14.21
N GLY A 11 9.87 -14.02 14.98
CA GLY A 11 8.47 -14.10 14.58
C GLY A 11 7.84 -12.73 14.33
N VAL A 12 8.02 -11.79 15.26
CA VAL A 12 7.50 -10.41 15.13
C VAL A 12 8.09 -9.72 13.90
N LEU A 13 9.39 -9.86 13.66
CA LEU A 13 10.04 -9.28 12.48
C LEU A 13 9.47 -9.85 11.18
N TRP A 14 9.26 -11.17 11.11
CA TRP A 14 8.72 -11.81 9.92
C TRP A 14 7.27 -11.39 9.63
N THR A 15 6.41 -11.38 10.65
CA THR A 15 5.02 -10.93 10.50
C THR A 15 4.94 -9.46 10.09
N SER A 16 5.77 -8.61 10.69
CA SER A 16 5.80 -7.19 10.38
C SER A 16 6.26 -6.94 8.93
N ALA A 17 7.30 -7.66 8.48
CA ALA A 17 7.78 -7.59 7.10
C ALA A 17 6.69 -8.03 6.10
N ALA A 18 5.98 -9.12 6.40
CA ALA A 18 4.89 -9.61 5.55
C ALA A 18 3.75 -8.57 5.42
N ILE A 19 3.35 -7.94 6.53
CA ILE A 19 2.31 -6.88 6.51
C ILE A 19 2.75 -5.69 5.66
N VAL A 20 3.99 -5.21 5.84
CA VAL A 20 4.50 -4.07 5.07
C VAL A 20 4.55 -4.38 3.58
N SER A 21 5.05 -5.57 3.20
CA SER A 21 5.05 -6.00 1.81
C SER A 21 3.63 -6.11 1.24
N SER A 22 2.69 -6.70 1.98
CA SER A 22 1.29 -6.78 1.54
C SER A 22 0.68 -5.40 1.30
N ILE A 23 0.92 -4.42 2.18
CA ILE A 23 0.46 -3.03 2.01
C ILE A 23 1.08 -2.42 0.75
N GLN A 24 2.39 -2.59 0.54
CA GLN A 24 3.08 -2.04 -0.63
C GLN A 24 2.53 -2.62 -1.95
N TYR A 25 2.33 -3.93 -2.04
CA TYR A 25 1.89 -4.56 -3.28
C TYR A 25 0.40 -4.39 -3.56
N SER A 26 -0.45 -4.24 -2.54
CA SER A 26 -1.90 -4.17 -2.73
C SER A 26 -2.47 -2.74 -2.69
N LEU A 27 -2.00 -1.90 -1.78
CA LEU A 27 -2.63 -0.60 -1.53
C LEU A 27 -2.01 0.53 -2.36
N LEU A 28 -0.69 0.52 -2.59
CA LEU A 28 -0.05 1.57 -3.40
C LEU A 28 -0.59 1.63 -4.85
N PRO A 29 -0.78 0.51 -5.56
CA PRO A 29 -1.35 0.56 -6.92
C PRO A 29 -2.80 1.04 -6.94
N LEU A 30 -3.57 0.75 -5.89
CA LEU A 30 -4.96 1.23 -5.77
C LEU A 30 -5.00 2.75 -5.58
N VAL A 31 -4.14 3.30 -4.73
CA VAL A 31 -4.04 4.76 -4.53
C VAL A 31 -3.64 5.44 -5.84
N GLU A 32 -2.68 4.89 -6.56
CA GLU A 32 -2.25 5.44 -7.86
C GLU A 32 -3.35 5.34 -8.93
N ALA A 33 -4.11 4.26 -8.96
CA ALA A 33 -5.24 4.09 -9.87
C ALA A 33 -6.36 5.09 -9.58
N VAL A 34 -6.66 5.34 -8.31
CA VAL A 34 -7.66 6.33 -7.88
C VAL A 34 -7.23 7.75 -8.28
N ASP A 35 -5.96 8.13 -8.04
CA ASP A 35 -5.45 9.45 -8.45
C ASP A 35 -5.54 9.65 -9.98
N LYS A 36 -5.09 8.65 -10.75
CA LYS A 36 -5.19 8.68 -12.22
C LYS A 36 -6.65 8.80 -12.68
N GLY A 37 -7.56 8.05 -12.07
CA GLY A 37 -8.99 8.10 -12.36
C GLY A 37 -9.59 9.49 -12.11
N TRP A 38 -9.25 10.10 -10.97
CA TRP A 38 -9.70 11.45 -10.62
C TRP A 38 -9.22 12.49 -11.64
N ARG A 39 -7.95 12.43 -12.02
CA ARG A 39 -7.34 13.36 -13.00
C ARG A 39 -8.03 13.27 -14.36
N VAL A 40 -8.31 12.06 -14.85
CA VAL A 40 -9.02 11.84 -16.12
C VAL A 40 -10.45 12.39 -16.06
N SER A 41 -11.17 12.14 -14.96
CA SER A 41 -12.53 12.64 -14.77
C SER A 41 -12.58 14.17 -14.77
N THR A 42 -11.64 14.80 -14.07
CA THR A 42 -11.53 16.27 -13.96
C THR A 42 -11.22 16.91 -15.31
N LEU A 43 -10.26 16.34 -16.08
CA LEU A 43 -9.92 16.85 -17.42
C LEU A 43 -11.10 16.69 -18.40
N ARG A 44 -11.76 15.53 -18.39
CA ARG A 44 -12.96 15.27 -19.22
C ARG A 44 -14.08 16.26 -18.90
N SER A 45 -14.30 16.58 -17.63
CA SER A 45 -15.31 17.55 -17.22
C SER A 45 -15.02 18.96 -17.74
N LYS A 46 -13.75 19.39 -17.74
CA LYS A 46 -13.36 20.70 -18.28
C LYS A 46 -13.54 20.81 -19.80
N VAL A 47 -13.21 19.75 -20.56
CA VAL A 47 -13.37 19.76 -22.03
C VAL A 47 -14.83 19.87 -22.46
N ARG A 48 -15.77 19.29 -21.69
CA ARG A 48 -17.21 19.32 -22.03
C ARG A 48 -17.87 20.68 -21.81
N LEU A 49 -17.24 21.58 -21.05
CA LEU A 49 -17.80 22.89 -20.68
C LEU A 49 -17.29 24.03 -21.58
N ASN A 50 -16.36 23.76 -22.50
CA ASN A 50 -15.91 24.67 -23.56
C ASN A 50 -16.61 24.35 -24.88
#